data_AF-A0A820G324-F1
#
_entry.id   AF-A0A820G324-F1
#
_cell.length_a   1.000
_cell.length_b   1.000
_cell.length_c   1.000
_cell.angle_alpha   90.00
_cell.angle_beta   90.00
_cell.angle_gamma   90.00
#
_symmetry.space_group_name_H-M   'P 1'
#
loop_
_entity.id
_entity.type
_entity.pdbx_description
1 polymer ?
#
loop_
_entity_poly.entity_id
_entity_poly.type
_entity_poly.pdbx_seq_one_letter_code
_entity_poly.pdbx_strand_id
1 'polypeptide(L)'
;PRISTYVYVAKERAKNPADDLSVDESASIALYTMEWEPYTDSLYYILNSTLRSEDRANLKPWFLYLKLIITALSRLPSLNLSIYRGVKGIVASEHEKYKVGSRLVWWGFSSCSAIRDISENDHFLGQTGARTLFVIDCTKGKDIGKHSYFKKENEVLLLPATHVKVTSHEQESNNLHVIHLQEIESSHVLLESVSSEKEIQNLKKTSTRKNKLQTPIISAAILERYRNIKLKECILRCKPESEAYLNGKRLTKSDVEVVVQQLIIDKQCRALFLRESHVSSEGGLI
;
A
#
# COMPACT_ATOMS: atom_id res chain seq x y z
N PRO A 1 -1.35 26.71 -11.58
CA PRO A 1 -2.11 27.27 -10.44
C PRO A 1 -1.48 26.85 -9.10
N ARG A 2 -1.68 27.59 -8.00
CA ARG A 2 -1.13 27.17 -6.69
C ARG A 2 -1.85 25.91 -6.23
N ILE A 3 -1.10 24.89 -5.80
CA ILE A 3 -1.62 23.59 -5.31
C ILE A 3 -2.80 23.73 -4.33
N SER A 4 -2.82 24.80 -3.53
CA SER A 4 -3.91 25.16 -2.61
C SER A 4 -5.28 25.27 -3.29
N THR A 5 -5.33 25.80 -4.52
CA THR A 5 -6.58 25.93 -5.28
C THR A 5 -7.11 24.56 -5.67
N TYR A 6 -6.25 23.67 -6.17
CA TYR A 6 -6.66 22.31 -6.54
C TYR A 6 -7.05 21.47 -5.32
N VAL A 7 -6.35 21.64 -4.20
CA VAL A 7 -6.74 21.02 -2.91
C VAL A 7 -8.12 21.50 -2.47
N TYR A 8 -8.42 22.80 -2.59
CA TYR A 8 -9.74 23.33 -2.28
C TYR A 8 -10.81 22.69 -3.17
N VAL A 9 -10.61 22.64 -4.50
CA VAL A 9 -11.55 22.00 -5.42
C VAL A 9 -11.77 20.52 -5.09
N ALA A 10 -10.70 19.79 -4.78
CA ALA A 10 -10.79 18.38 -4.41
C ALA A 10 -11.61 18.17 -3.12
N LYS A 11 -11.40 19.01 -2.10
CA LYS A 11 -12.17 18.98 -0.85
C LYS A 11 -13.64 19.34 -1.04
N GLU A 12 -13.93 20.35 -1.84
CA GLU A 12 -15.30 20.77 -2.15
C GLU A 12 -16.09 19.63 -2.82
N ARG A 13 -15.45 18.87 -3.71
CA ARG A 13 -16.05 17.70 -4.34
C ARG A 13 -16.23 16.51 -3.40
N ALA A 14 -15.37 16.40 -2.39
CA ALA A 14 -15.35 15.33 -1.41
C ALA A 14 -16.19 15.62 -0.14
N LYS A 15 -17.07 16.63 -0.15
CA LYS A 15 -17.88 17.02 1.02
C LYS A 15 -18.73 15.90 1.61
N ASN A 16 -19.28 15.03 0.76
CA ASN A 16 -20.09 13.88 1.15
C ASN A 16 -19.51 12.62 0.49
N PRO A 17 -18.38 12.11 0.99
CA PRO A 17 -17.68 11.00 0.36
C PRO A 17 -18.47 9.70 0.55
N ALA A 18 -18.39 8.82 -0.44
CA ALA A 18 -18.92 7.46 -0.34
C ALA A 18 -17.97 6.53 0.44
N ASP A 19 -18.37 5.26 0.58
CA ASP A 19 -17.50 4.15 0.99
C ASP A 19 -16.81 4.35 2.35
N ASP A 20 -17.50 5.05 3.26
CA ASP A 20 -17.04 5.41 4.62
C ASP A 20 -15.66 6.12 4.65
N LEU A 21 -15.25 6.76 3.54
CA LEU A 21 -14.04 7.58 3.51
C LEU A 21 -14.26 8.91 4.23
N SER A 22 -13.20 9.46 4.80
CA SER A 22 -13.18 10.86 5.24
C SER A 22 -13.11 11.82 4.04
N VAL A 23 -13.44 13.11 4.28
CA VAL A 23 -13.32 14.16 3.26
C VAL A 23 -11.90 14.23 2.71
N ASP A 24 -10.87 14.16 3.57
CA ASP A 24 -9.47 14.24 3.14
C ASP A 24 -9.03 13.00 2.35
N GLU A 25 -9.50 11.81 2.72
CA GLU A 25 -9.23 10.57 1.98
C GLU A 25 -9.83 10.62 0.57
N SER A 26 -11.12 10.94 0.45
CA SER A 26 -11.77 11.07 -0.86
C SER A 26 -11.19 12.23 -1.67
N ALA A 27 -10.86 13.35 -1.02
CA ALA A 27 -10.22 14.49 -1.69
C ALA A 27 -8.81 14.13 -2.21
N SER A 28 -8.08 13.27 -1.51
CA SER A 28 -6.75 12.84 -1.96
C SER A 28 -6.81 12.08 -3.29
N ILE A 29 -7.82 11.22 -3.46
CA ILE A 29 -8.10 10.50 -4.70
C ILE A 29 -8.53 11.48 -5.79
N ALA A 30 -9.49 12.36 -5.51
CA ALA A 30 -9.94 13.39 -6.45
C ALA A 30 -8.78 14.27 -6.93
N LEU A 31 -7.89 14.68 -6.02
CA LEU A 31 -6.72 15.50 -6.32
C LEU A 31 -5.71 14.75 -7.20
N TYR A 32 -5.50 13.45 -6.95
CA TYR A 32 -4.63 12.61 -7.78
C TYR A 32 -5.15 12.56 -9.22
N THR A 33 -6.44 12.31 -9.40
CA THR A 33 -7.07 12.16 -10.73
C THR A 33 -7.29 13.47 -11.49
N MET A 34 -6.97 14.62 -10.88
CA MET A 34 -7.26 15.92 -11.47
C MET A 34 -6.15 16.34 -12.45
N GLU A 35 -6.54 16.68 -13.67
CA GLU A 35 -5.64 17.26 -14.67
C GLU A 35 -5.44 18.76 -14.42
N TRP A 36 -4.17 19.19 -14.44
CA TRP A 36 -3.77 20.58 -14.25
C TRP A 36 -3.22 21.14 -15.56
N GLU A 37 -3.22 22.47 -15.68
CA GLU A 37 -2.61 23.16 -16.82
C GLU A 37 -1.39 23.95 -16.32
N PRO A 38 -0.17 23.65 -16.83
CA PRO A 38 0.14 22.63 -17.83
C PRO A 38 0.05 21.19 -17.30
N TYR A 39 -0.23 20.23 -18.19
CA TYR A 39 -0.38 18.80 -17.86
C TYR A 39 0.75 18.25 -16.99
N THR A 40 1.99 18.65 -17.28
CA THR A 40 3.20 18.21 -16.57
C THR A 40 3.27 18.67 -15.12
N ASP A 41 2.47 19.66 -14.74
CA ASP A 41 2.38 20.14 -13.37
C ASP A 41 1.36 19.35 -12.55
N SER A 42 0.55 18.50 -13.18
CA SER A 42 -0.46 17.69 -12.51
C SER A 42 0.16 16.83 -11.41
N LEU A 43 -0.53 16.74 -10.26
CA LEU A 43 -0.02 16.01 -9.11
C LEU A 43 0.36 14.57 -9.44
N TYR A 44 -0.50 13.84 -10.15
CA TYR A 44 -0.21 12.45 -10.52
C TYR A 44 1.00 12.33 -11.44
N TYR A 45 1.23 13.31 -12.32
CA TYR A 45 2.35 13.30 -13.25
C TYR A 45 3.67 13.37 -12.48
N ILE A 46 3.78 14.35 -11.58
CA ILE A 46 4.97 14.56 -10.75
C ILE A 46 5.15 13.39 -9.77
N LEU A 47 4.08 12.95 -9.11
CA LEU A 47 4.15 11.84 -8.15
C LEU A 47 4.58 10.53 -8.83
N ASN A 48 3.98 10.16 -9.96
CA ASN A 48 4.36 8.93 -10.67
C ASN A 48 5.74 9.02 -11.31
N SER A 49 6.20 10.22 -11.70
CA SER A 49 7.61 10.43 -12.06
C SER A 49 8.54 10.16 -10.87
N THR A 50 8.19 10.71 -9.70
CA THR A 50 8.97 10.55 -8.46
C THR A 50 9.00 9.09 -7.99
N LEU A 51 7.90 8.37 -8.06
CA LEU A 51 7.81 6.94 -7.71
C LEU A 51 8.65 6.05 -8.65
N ARG A 52 8.81 6.45 -9.91
CA ARG A 52 9.63 5.73 -10.90
C ARG A 52 11.11 6.07 -10.82
N SER A 53 11.48 7.21 -10.23
CA SER A 53 12.87 7.59 -10.00
C SER A 53 13.56 6.58 -9.09
N GLU A 54 14.84 6.29 -9.32
CA GLU A 54 15.64 5.44 -8.43
C GLU A 54 16.06 6.18 -7.15
N ASP A 55 16.12 7.52 -7.19
CA ASP A 55 16.48 8.33 -6.03
C ASP A 55 15.30 8.45 -5.05
N ARG A 56 15.35 7.63 -4.01
CA ARG A 56 14.33 7.57 -2.95
C ARG A 56 14.28 8.82 -2.08
N ALA A 57 15.29 9.69 -2.09
CA ALA A 57 15.26 10.94 -1.33
C ALA A 57 14.15 11.88 -1.84
N ASN A 58 13.88 11.84 -3.14
CA ASN A 58 12.83 12.65 -3.78
C ASN A 58 11.41 12.28 -3.33
N LEU A 59 11.22 11.09 -2.73
CA LEU A 59 9.93 10.65 -2.24
C LEU A 59 9.57 11.21 -0.86
N LYS A 60 10.55 11.72 -0.08
CA LYS A 60 10.32 12.21 1.30
C LYS A 60 9.23 13.28 1.40
N PRO A 61 9.14 14.29 0.50
CA PRO A 61 8.07 15.28 0.54
C PRO A 61 6.67 14.68 0.35
N TRP A 62 6.58 13.50 -0.29
CA TRP A 62 5.33 12.84 -0.62
C TRP A 62 4.81 11.91 0.48
N PHE A 63 5.58 11.61 1.52
CA PHE A 63 5.21 10.58 2.51
C PHE A 63 3.85 10.79 3.16
N LEU A 64 3.51 12.04 3.53
CA LEU A 64 2.21 12.34 4.14
C LEU A 64 1.07 12.17 3.13
N TYR A 65 1.27 12.61 1.89
CA TYR A 65 0.28 12.46 0.83
C TYR A 65 0.10 10.98 0.45
N LEU A 66 1.19 10.25 0.27
CA LEU A 66 1.20 8.80 0.02
C LEU A 66 0.48 8.05 1.14
N LYS A 67 0.78 8.36 2.40
CA LYS A 67 0.07 7.77 3.54
C LYS A 67 -1.44 8.00 3.43
N LEU A 68 -1.85 9.23 3.12
CA LEU A 68 -3.27 9.59 2.99
C LEU A 68 -3.96 8.83 1.87
N ILE A 69 -3.45 8.92 0.63
CA ILE A 69 -4.10 8.29 -0.52
C ILE A 69 -4.05 6.76 -0.45
N ILE A 70 -2.96 6.18 0.03
CA ILE A 70 -2.87 4.72 0.20
C ILE A 70 -3.83 4.24 1.29
N THR A 71 -3.99 5.00 2.38
CA THR A 71 -5.01 4.68 3.40
C THR A 71 -6.41 4.74 2.82
N ALA A 72 -6.73 5.79 2.04
CA ALA A 72 -8.02 5.91 1.35
C ALA A 72 -8.29 4.69 0.44
N LEU A 73 -7.33 4.34 -0.41
CA LEU A 73 -7.44 3.22 -1.35
C LEU A 73 -7.50 1.85 -0.64
N SER A 74 -6.86 1.70 0.52
CA SER A 74 -6.91 0.45 1.30
C SER A 74 -8.28 0.17 1.91
N ARG A 75 -9.11 1.21 2.12
CA ARG A 75 -10.50 1.09 2.60
C ARG A 75 -11.47 0.70 1.49
N LEU A 76 -11.10 0.88 0.23
CA LEU A 76 -11.90 0.48 -0.91
C LEU A 76 -11.76 -1.03 -1.16
N PRO A 77 -12.84 -1.72 -1.57
CA PRO A 77 -12.78 -3.13 -1.92
C PRO A 77 -11.82 -3.35 -3.11
N SER A 78 -11.14 -4.48 -3.11
CA SER A 78 -10.34 -4.90 -4.27
C SER A 78 -11.24 -5.52 -5.33
N LEU A 79 -11.01 -5.14 -6.58
CA LEU A 79 -11.63 -5.72 -7.75
C LEU A 79 -10.76 -6.84 -8.33
N ASN A 80 -11.42 -7.93 -8.71
CA ASN A 80 -10.82 -9.01 -9.48
C ASN A 80 -11.50 -9.06 -10.86
N LEU A 81 -10.93 -8.35 -11.84
CA LEU A 81 -11.44 -8.23 -13.19
C LEU A 81 -10.36 -7.78 -14.18
N SER A 82 -10.63 -7.93 -15.48
CA SER A 82 -9.76 -7.38 -16.53
C SER A 82 -9.92 -5.87 -16.66
N ILE A 83 -8.83 -5.13 -16.47
CA ILE A 83 -8.77 -3.67 -16.64
C ILE A 83 -7.87 -3.30 -17.81
N TYR A 84 -8.02 -2.06 -18.29
CA TYR A 84 -7.41 -1.60 -19.52
C TYR A 84 -6.64 -0.30 -19.29
N ARG A 85 -5.48 -0.17 -19.92
CA ARG A 85 -4.67 1.06 -19.87
C ARG A 85 -4.09 1.38 -21.23
N GLY A 86 -4.46 2.54 -21.78
CA GLY A 86 -3.89 3.08 -23.01
C GLY A 86 -2.68 3.99 -22.74
N VAL A 87 -1.67 3.91 -23.60
CA VAL A 87 -0.52 4.82 -23.61
C VAL A 87 -0.20 5.23 -25.05
N LYS A 88 0.03 6.53 -25.27
CA LYS A 88 0.52 7.07 -26.55
C LYS A 88 2.00 6.69 -26.75
N GLY A 89 2.33 6.18 -27.93
CA GLY A 89 3.66 5.74 -28.33
C GLY A 89 3.81 4.22 -28.41
N ILE A 90 4.73 3.77 -29.28
CA ILE A 90 5.42 2.50 -29.09
C ILE A 90 6.41 2.81 -27.98
N VAL A 91 6.32 2.13 -26.86
CA VAL A 91 7.41 2.23 -25.91
C VAL A 91 8.55 1.41 -26.52
N ALA A 92 9.39 2.03 -27.34
CA ALA A 92 10.44 1.35 -28.10
C ALA A 92 11.47 0.67 -27.17
N SER A 93 11.56 1.17 -25.93
CA SER A 93 12.32 0.56 -24.83
C SER A 93 11.56 -0.58 -24.09
N GLU A 94 10.33 -0.90 -24.49
CA GLU A 94 9.49 -1.95 -23.89
C GLU A 94 9.48 -3.27 -24.64
N HIS A 95 9.90 -3.34 -25.92
CA HIS A 95 9.99 -4.64 -26.58
C HIS A 95 10.87 -5.65 -25.83
N GLU A 96 11.90 -5.15 -25.13
CA GLU A 96 12.73 -6.00 -24.30
C GLU A 96 12.13 -6.24 -22.90
N LYS A 97 11.51 -5.22 -22.31
CA LYS A 97 10.88 -5.33 -20.98
C LYS A 97 9.65 -6.23 -21.02
N TYR A 98 8.79 -6.06 -22.00
CA TYR A 98 7.49 -6.72 -22.12
C TYR A 98 7.51 -7.96 -23.02
N LYS A 99 8.64 -8.69 -23.04
CA LYS A 99 8.65 -10.03 -23.63
C LYS A 99 7.70 -10.95 -22.87
N VAL A 100 7.02 -11.84 -23.58
CA VAL A 100 6.15 -12.85 -22.97
C VAL A 100 6.95 -13.64 -21.94
N GLY A 101 6.39 -13.80 -20.74
CA GLY A 101 7.03 -14.44 -19.61
C GLY A 101 7.81 -13.49 -18.68
N SER A 102 8.14 -12.27 -19.11
CA SER A 102 8.79 -11.27 -18.27
C SER A 102 7.96 -10.89 -17.06
N ARG A 103 8.64 -10.60 -15.94
CA ARG A 103 8.05 -10.10 -14.69
C ARG A 103 8.56 -8.69 -14.42
N LEU A 104 7.64 -7.79 -14.10
CA LEU A 104 7.88 -6.36 -14.02
C LEU A 104 7.26 -5.80 -12.75
N VAL A 105 7.77 -4.64 -12.31
CA VAL A 105 7.16 -3.84 -11.26
C VAL A 105 6.71 -2.51 -11.85
N TRP A 106 5.42 -2.22 -11.75
CA TRP A 106 4.86 -0.91 -12.04
C TRP A 106 4.98 -0.04 -10.80
N TRP A 107 6.06 0.76 -10.75
CA TRP A 107 6.44 1.53 -9.57
C TRP A 107 5.50 2.70 -9.24
N GLY A 108 4.85 3.29 -10.23
CA GLY A 108 3.85 4.35 -10.03
C GLY A 108 2.45 3.78 -9.81
N PHE A 109 1.54 4.64 -9.37
CA PHE A 109 0.11 4.36 -9.53
C PHE A 109 -0.22 4.22 -11.02
N SER A 110 -1.10 3.29 -11.35
CA SER A 110 -1.53 3.09 -12.75
C SER A 110 -3.03 3.27 -12.84
N SER A 111 -3.45 4.39 -13.43
CA SER A 111 -4.86 4.63 -13.80
C SER A 111 -5.24 3.73 -14.97
N CYS A 112 -6.34 3.02 -14.81
CA CYS A 112 -6.91 2.08 -15.76
C CYS A 112 -8.41 2.33 -15.86
N SER A 113 -9.04 1.76 -16.88
CA SER A 113 -10.50 1.70 -16.97
C SER A 113 -10.98 0.25 -16.84
N ALA A 114 -12.15 0.06 -16.23
CA ALA A 114 -12.86 -1.22 -16.27
C ALA A 114 -13.50 -1.51 -17.65
N ILE A 115 -13.51 -0.53 -18.56
CA ILE A 115 -14.09 -0.65 -19.89
C ILE A 115 -12.97 -0.69 -20.94
N ARG A 116 -13.05 -1.65 -21.87
CA ARG A 116 -12.05 -1.84 -22.94
C ARG A 116 -12.01 -0.65 -23.90
N ASP A 117 -13.18 -0.08 -24.18
CA ASP A 117 -13.30 1.05 -25.08
C ASP A 117 -12.83 2.35 -24.43
N ILE A 118 -11.50 2.50 -24.38
CA ILE A 118 -10.83 3.73 -23.95
C ILE A 118 -10.48 4.60 -25.18
N SER A 119 -11.01 4.25 -26.36
CA SER A 119 -10.65 4.87 -27.64
C SER A 119 -11.31 6.24 -27.83
N GLU A 120 -12.42 6.50 -27.13
CA GLU A 120 -13.16 7.76 -27.20
C GLU A 120 -12.49 8.93 -26.49
N ASN A 121 -11.47 8.68 -25.66
CA ASN A 121 -10.78 9.74 -24.93
C ASN A 121 -9.34 9.87 -25.43
N ASP A 122 -9.11 10.92 -26.22
CA ASP A 122 -7.82 11.28 -26.83
C ASP A 122 -6.68 11.41 -25.81
N HIS A 123 -6.96 11.51 -24.51
CA HIS A 123 -5.94 11.56 -23.47
C HIS A 123 -5.32 10.18 -23.13
N PHE A 124 -6.00 9.07 -23.45
CA PHE A 124 -5.53 7.73 -23.10
C PHE A 124 -4.78 7.04 -24.26
N LEU A 125 -5.54 6.48 -25.20
CA LEU A 125 -4.99 5.68 -26.30
C LEU A 125 -4.85 6.50 -27.58
N GLY A 126 -5.83 7.39 -27.84
CA GLY A 126 -5.96 8.10 -29.12
C GLY A 126 -6.25 7.16 -30.29
N GLN A 127 -6.59 7.73 -31.46
CA GLN A 127 -7.00 6.94 -32.63
C GLN A 127 -5.87 6.72 -33.66
N THR A 128 -4.80 7.50 -33.60
CA THR A 128 -3.73 7.52 -34.61
C THR A 128 -2.34 7.47 -33.99
N GLY A 129 -1.35 7.04 -34.79
CA GLY A 129 0.03 6.87 -34.34
C GLY A 129 0.29 5.58 -33.56
N ALA A 130 1.57 5.37 -33.29
CA ALA A 130 2.10 4.29 -32.47
C ALA A 130 1.49 4.34 -31.06
N ARG A 131 0.94 3.22 -30.57
CA ARG A 131 0.20 3.18 -29.29
C ARG A 131 0.21 1.80 -28.66
N THR A 132 0.05 1.75 -27.35
CA THR A 132 0.05 0.51 -26.57
C THR A 132 -1.20 0.43 -25.69
N LEU A 133 -1.91 -0.69 -25.80
CA LEU A 133 -3.01 -1.06 -24.93
C LEU A 133 -2.56 -2.20 -24.01
N PHE A 134 -2.55 -1.95 -22.71
CA PHE A 134 -2.39 -3.00 -21.72
C PHE A 134 -3.74 -3.57 -21.34
N VAL A 135 -3.87 -4.90 -21.43
CA VAL A 135 -5.00 -5.67 -20.91
C VAL A 135 -4.51 -6.40 -19.67
N ILE A 136 -4.98 -6.00 -18.49
CA ILE A 136 -4.45 -6.48 -17.21
C ILE A 136 -5.50 -7.33 -16.51
N ASP A 137 -5.22 -8.61 -16.31
CA ASP A 137 -5.94 -9.46 -15.37
C ASP A 137 -5.53 -9.07 -13.94
N CYS A 138 -6.40 -8.31 -13.27
CA CYS A 138 -6.11 -7.63 -12.02
C CYS A 138 -6.84 -8.30 -10.85
N THR A 139 -6.18 -8.37 -9.69
CA THR A 139 -6.73 -8.92 -8.44
C THR A 139 -6.86 -7.90 -7.31
N LYS A 140 -6.12 -6.77 -7.38
CA LYS A 140 -6.06 -5.75 -6.30
C LYS A 140 -6.43 -4.34 -6.76
N GLY A 141 -7.09 -4.21 -7.89
CA GLY A 141 -7.51 -2.92 -8.45
C GLY A 141 -8.52 -2.23 -7.53
N LYS A 142 -8.44 -0.91 -7.43
CA LYS A 142 -9.35 -0.10 -6.61
C LYS A 142 -10.27 0.70 -7.50
N ASP A 143 -11.57 0.42 -7.45
CA ASP A 143 -12.58 1.28 -8.09
C ASP A 143 -12.58 2.64 -7.39
N ILE A 144 -12.18 3.68 -8.12
CA ILE A 144 -12.16 5.04 -7.61
C ILE A 144 -13.20 5.93 -8.28
N GLY A 145 -14.12 5.39 -9.09
CA GLY A 145 -15.06 6.18 -9.89
C GLY A 145 -15.91 7.16 -9.08
N LYS A 146 -16.31 6.77 -7.86
CA LYS A 146 -17.07 7.64 -6.93
C LYS A 146 -16.24 8.79 -6.34
N HIS A 147 -14.91 8.64 -6.32
CA HIS A 147 -13.96 9.56 -5.68
C HIS A 147 -13.09 10.32 -6.69
N SER A 148 -13.00 9.84 -7.93
CA SER A 148 -12.25 10.47 -9.02
C SER A 148 -12.83 11.83 -9.39
N TYR A 149 -11.97 12.70 -9.90
CA TYR A 149 -12.36 13.95 -10.51
C TYR A 149 -13.21 13.71 -11.78
N PHE A 150 -12.97 12.61 -12.48
CA PHE A 150 -13.68 12.24 -13.70
C PHE A 150 -14.64 11.06 -13.46
N LYS A 151 -15.84 11.37 -12.96
CA LYS A 151 -16.84 10.36 -12.52
C LYS A 151 -17.34 9.38 -13.58
N LYS A 152 -17.05 9.61 -14.87
CA LYS A 152 -17.58 8.80 -15.99
C LYS A 152 -16.57 7.80 -16.57
N GLU A 153 -15.34 7.77 -16.06
CA GLU A 153 -14.27 6.98 -16.67
C GLU A 153 -14.19 5.53 -16.19
N ASN A 154 -15.04 5.14 -15.23
CA ASN A 154 -15.00 3.83 -14.56
C ASN A 154 -13.56 3.51 -14.13
N GLU A 155 -12.92 4.51 -13.53
CA GLU A 155 -11.50 4.51 -13.27
C GLU A 155 -11.16 3.50 -12.17
N VAL A 156 -10.25 2.59 -12.50
CA VAL A 156 -9.66 1.63 -11.57
C VAL A 156 -8.20 1.99 -11.39
N LEU A 157 -7.76 2.12 -10.14
CA LEU A 157 -6.39 2.47 -9.81
C LEU A 157 -5.63 1.24 -9.31
N LEU A 158 -4.51 0.93 -9.95
CA LEU A 158 -3.50 0.04 -9.39
C LEU A 158 -2.55 0.82 -8.49
N LEU A 159 -2.15 0.18 -7.40
CA LEU A 159 -1.23 0.77 -6.43
C LEU A 159 0.21 0.80 -6.96
N PRO A 160 1.08 1.64 -6.36
CA PRO A 160 2.51 1.62 -6.63
C PRO A 160 3.11 0.27 -6.30
N ALA A 161 4.19 -0.06 -7.01
CA ALA A 161 4.91 -1.33 -6.89
C ALA A 161 4.03 -2.58 -7.19
N THR A 162 3.03 -2.44 -8.07
CA THR A 162 2.25 -3.58 -8.55
C THR A 162 3.14 -4.50 -9.39
N HIS A 163 3.14 -5.80 -9.09
CA HIS A 163 3.91 -6.79 -9.83
C HIS A 163 3.04 -7.39 -10.93
N VAL A 164 3.57 -7.43 -12.14
CA VAL A 164 2.86 -7.97 -13.31
C VAL A 164 3.74 -8.94 -14.07
N LYS A 165 3.11 -9.93 -14.71
CA LYS A 165 3.74 -10.85 -15.66
C LYS A 165 3.13 -10.65 -17.04
N VAL A 166 3.96 -10.60 -18.07
CA VAL A 166 3.49 -10.58 -19.45
C VAL A 166 3.03 -11.97 -19.87
N THR A 167 1.79 -12.06 -20.33
CA THR A 167 1.17 -13.33 -20.75
C THR A 167 1.03 -13.45 -22.26
N SER A 168 0.77 -12.34 -22.97
CA SER A 168 0.81 -12.28 -24.43
C SER A 168 1.21 -10.89 -24.94
N HIS A 169 1.66 -10.85 -26.19
CA HIS A 169 1.95 -9.63 -26.92
C HIS A 169 1.47 -9.80 -28.36
N GLU A 170 0.56 -8.94 -28.77
CA GLU A 170 -0.05 -8.92 -30.09
C GLU A 170 0.18 -7.55 -30.73
N GLN A 171 0.37 -7.54 -32.05
CA GLN A 171 0.41 -6.32 -32.83
C GLN A 171 -0.81 -6.31 -33.76
N GLU A 172 -1.72 -5.39 -33.50
CA GLU A 172 -2.91 -5.17 -34.31
C GLU A 172 -2.62 -4.20 -35.46
N SER A 173 -3.60 -3.99 -36.34
CA SER A 173 -3.54 -2.98 -37.38
C SER A 173 -3.40 -1.56 -36.79
N ASN A 174 -2.97 -0.59 -37.59
CA ASN A 174 -2.81 0.81 -37.19
C ASN A 174 -1.75 1.09 -36.09
N ASN A 175 -0.70 0.28 -36.00
CA ASN A 175 0.40 0.44 -35.02
C ASN A 175 -0.06 0.38 -33.56
N LEU A 176 -1.08 -0.43 -33.28
CA LEU A 176 -1.53 -0.75 -31.93
C LEU A 176 -0.83 -2.02 -31.44
N HIS A 177 -0.08 -1.91 -30.34
CA HIS A 177 0.40 -3.06 -29.60
C HIS A 177 -0.55 -3.37 -28.46
N VAL A 178 -0.97 -4.63 -28.36
CA VAL A 178 -1.79 -5.13 -27.25
C VAL A 178 -0.94 -6.05 -26.40
N ILE A 179 -0.74 -5.68 -25.14
CA ILE A 179 0.09 -6.42 -24.20
C ILE A 179 -0.81 -6.93 -23.08
N HIS A 180 -0.89 -8.25 -22.95
CA HIS A 180 -1.63 -8.87 -21.86
C HIS A 180 -0.73 -9.06 -20.65
N LEU A 181 -1.22 -8.63 -19.51
CA LEU A 181 -0.56 -8.68 -18.23
C LEU A 181 -1.43 -9.45 -17.25
N GLN A 182 -0.78 -10.19 -16.36
CA GLN A 182 -1.40 -10.78 -15.18
C GLN A 182 -0.78 -10.15 -13.95
N GLU A 183 -1.59 -9.57 -13.06
CA GLU A 183 -1.13 -9.17 -11.73
C GLU A 183 -0.69 -10.42 -10.96
N ILE A 184 0.50 -10.37 -10.39
CA ILE A 184 1.06 -11.48 -9.61
C ILE A 184 1.30 -11.03 -8.16
N GLU A 185 1.18 -11.96 -7.23
CA GLU A 185 1.47 -11.66 -5.84
C GLU A 185 2.95 -11.31 -5.64
N SER A 186 3.18 -10.24 -4.87
CA SER A 186 4.52 -9.94 -4.36
C SER A 186 4.84 -10.87 -3.19
N SER A 187 6.11 -11.23 -3.04
CA SER A 187 6.60 -11.93 -1.84
C SER A 187 6.47 -11.09 -0.55
N HIS A 188 6.13 -9.81 -0.68
CA HIS A 188 5.93 -8.88 0.42
C HIS A 188 4.50 -8.32 0.36
N VAL A 189 3.74 -8.50 1.42
CA VAL A 189 2.41 -7.88 1.56
C VAL A 189 2.62 -6.38 1.76
N LEU A 190 2.29 -5.58 0.74
CA LEU A 190 2.50 -4.12 0.77
C LEU A 190 1.44 -3.38 1.57
N LEU A 191 0.21 -3.91 1.63
CA LEU A 191 -0.90 -3.34 2.39
C LEU A 191 -1.73 -4.43 3.03
N GLU A 192 -1.93 -4.31 4.33
CA GLU A 192 -2.95 -5.03 5.07
C GLU A 192 -4.27 -4.25 5.01
N SER A 193 -5.40 -4.95 5.10
CA SER A 193 -6.70 -4.29 5.21
C SER A 193 -6.74 -3.44 6.48
N VAL A 194 -6.97 -2.14 6.32
CA VAL A 194 -7.16 -1.25 7.47
C VAL A 194 -8.48 -1.60 8.13
N SER A 195 -8.44 -1.97 9.42
CA SER A 195 -9.65 -2.20 10.19
C SER A 195 -10.53 -0.95 10.15
N SER A 196 -11.78 -1.13 9.76
CA SER A 196 -12.76 -0.04 9.63
C SER A 196 -12.97 0.66 10.98
N GLU A 197 -13.37 1.94 10.98
CA GLU A 197 -13.69 2.64 12.24
C GLU A 197 -14.80 1.94 13.02
N LYS A 198 -15.72 1.27 12.34
CA LYS A 198 -16.74 0.40 12.94
C LYS A 198 -16.11 -0.84 13.61
N GLU A 199 -15.10 -1.47 13.00
CA GLU A 199 -14.33 -2.55 13.63
C GLU A 199 -13.48 -2.05 14.81
N ILE A 200 -12.84 -0.89 14.71
CA ILE A 200 -12.09 -0.28 15.81
C ILE A 200 -13.03 0.11 16.96
N GLN A 201 -14.21 0.66 16.65
CA GLN A 201 -15.24 0.95 17.65
C GLN A 201 -15.84 -0.33 18.24
N ASN A 202 -16.04 -1.38 17.46
CA ASN A 202 -16.46 -2.68 17.95
C ASN A 202 -15.37 -3.33 18.81
N LEU A 203 -14.09 -3.21 18.46
CA LEU A 203 -12.96 -3.64 19.29
C LEU A 203 -12.92 -2.84 20.62
N LYS A 204 -13.19 -1.53 20.59
CA LYS A 204 -13.33 -0.69 21.80
C LYS A 204 -14.55 -1.06 22.66
N LYS A 205 -15.70 -1.34 22.03
CA LYS A 205 -16.94 -1.83 22.71
C LYS A 205 -16.78 -3.26 23.26
N THR A 206 -15.97 -4.09 22.60
CA THR A 206 -15.65 -5.45 23.06
C THR A 206 -14.61 -5.42 24.17
N SER A 207 -13.67 -4.48 24.14
CA SER A 207 -12.70 -4.21 25.21
C SER A 207 -13.38 -3.78 26.52
N THR A 208 -14.52 -3.09 26.43
CA THR A 208 -15.35 -2.76 27.61
C THR A 208 -16.25 -3.91 28.09
N ARG A 209 -16.33 -5.03 27.35
CA ARG A 209 -17.22 -6.16 27.68
C ARG A 209 -16.54 -7.53 27.82
N LYS A 210 -15.20 -7.61 27.80
CA LYS A 210 -14.46 -8.85 28.06
C LYS A 210 -13.23 -8.61 28.94
N ASN A 211 -13.45 -8.55 30.26
CA ASN A 211 -12.48 -9.11 31.22
C ASN A 211 -12.47 -10.64 31.06
N LYS A 212 -11.79 -11.10 30.01
CA LYS A 212 -11.23 -12.45 29.81
C LYS A 212 -10.57 -12.42 28.43
N LEU A 213 -9.31 -11.98 28.40
CA LEU A 213 -8.45 -12.05 27.22
C LEU A 213 -8.30 -13.53 26.81
N GLN A 214 -8.58 -13.82 25.55
CA GLN A 214 -8.07 -15.00 24.88
C GLN A 214 -6.76 -14.55 24.19
N THR A 215 -5.65 -14.93 24.80
CA THR A 215 -4.27 -14.61 24.44
C THR A 215 -3.90 -15.24 23.09
N PRO A 216 -3.01 -14.63 22.28
CA PRO A 216 -2.29 -15.37 21.26
C PRO A 216 -1.44 -16.42 21.98
N ILE A 217 -1.70 -17.70 21.69
CA ILE A 217 -1.03 -18.82 22.34
C ILE A 217 0.41 -18.89 21.83
N ILE A 218 1.34 -18.31 22.58
CA ILE A 218 2.67 -18.89 22.71
C ILE A 218 2.47 -20.11 23.62
N SER A 219 2.66 -21.32 23.08
CA SER A 219 2.41 -22.54 23.87
C SER A 219 3.25 -22.52 25.15
N ALA A 220 2.68 -22.96 26.28
CA ALA A 220 3.39 -23.10 27.56
C ALA A 220 4.75 -23.81 27.40
N ALA A 221 4.89 -24.66 26.38
CA ALA A 221 6.13 -25.33 26.00
C ALA A 221 7.31 -24.38 25.66
N ILE A 222 7.06 -23.17 25.12
CA ILE A 222 8.13 -22.20 24.85
C ILE A 222 8.66 -21.59 26.16
N LEU A 223 7.75 -21.25 27.09
CA LEU A 223 8.14 -20.76 28.42
C LEU A 223 8.85 -21.82 29.25
N GLU A 224 8.43 -23.09 29.17
CA GLU A 224 9.10 -24.20 29.83
C GLU A 224 10.51 -24.47 29.28
N ARG A 225 10.73 -24.23 27.98
CA ARG A 225 12.02 -24.46 27.31
C ARG A 225 12.91 -23.22 27.24
N TYR A 226 12.48 -22.09 27.79
CA TYR A 226 13.23 -20.84 27.72
C TYR A 226 14.45 -20.84 28.65
N ARG A 227 15.65 -20.66 28.07
CA ARG A 227 16.94 -20.84 28.78
C ARG A 227 17.73 -19.55 29.04
N ASN A 228 17.28 -18.38 28.62
CA ASN A 228 18.02 -17.14 28.84
C ASN A 228 17.77 -16.60 30.27
N ILE A 229 18.56 -17.11 31.21
CA ILE A 229 18.45 -16.81 32.65
C ILE A 229 18.61 -15.30 32.91
N LYS A 230 19.56 -14.66 32.22
CA LYS A 230 19.83 -13.22 32.37
C LYS A 230 18.62 -12.37 31.99
N LEU A 231 17.93 -12.72 30.90
CA LEU A 231 16.71 -12.01 30.52
C LEU A 231 15.55 -12.31 31.47
N LYS A 232 15.42 -13.57 31.91
CA LYS A 232 14.40 -13.96 32.91
C LYS A 232 14.53 -13.15 34.19
N GLU A 233 15.74 -12.94 34.70
CA GLU A 233 15.96 -12.10 35.88
C GLU A 233 15.58 -10.63 35.65
N CYS A 234 15.93 -10.07 34.48
CA CYS A 234 15.51 -8.71 34.12
C CYS A 234 13.99 -8.58 34.11
N ILE A 235 13.29 -9.56 33.52
CA ILE A 235 11.83 -9.57 33.45
C ILE A 235 11.21 -9.70 34.85
N LEU A 236 11.74 -10.56 35.71
CA LEU A 236 11.25 -10.73 37.09
C LEU A 236 11.35 -9.44 37.90
N ARG A 237 12.40 -8.63 37.67
CA ARG A 237 12.60 -7.34 38.34
C ARG A 237 11.68 -6.23 37.83
N CYS A 238 11.08 -6.38 36.64
CA CYS A 238 10.12 -5.41 36.12
C CYS A 238 8.83 -5.45 36.93
N LYS A 239 8.37 -4.27 37.36
CA LYS A 239 7.09 -4.13 38.06
C LYS A 239 5.94 -4.13 37.03
N PRO A 240 4.75 -4.63 37.41
CA PRO A 240 3.57 -4.45 36.58
C PRO A 240 3.29 -2.97 36.32
N GLU A 241 2.76 -2.66 35.14
CA GLU A 241 2.40 -1.30 34.68
C GLU A 241 3.54 -0.28 34.73
N SER A 242 4.80 -0.72 34.84
CA SER A 242 5.96 0.17 34.84
C SER A 242 6.62 0.25 33.47
N GLU A 243 7.64 1.09 33.36
CA GLU A 243 8.57 1.05 32.25
C GLU A 243 9.53 -0.13 32.42
N ALA A 244 9.92 -0.77 31.31
CA ALA A 244 10.85 -1.87 31.29
C ALA A 244 12.12 -1.50 30.51
N TYR A 245 13.28 -1.80 31.10
CA TYR A 245 14.58 -1.41 30.57
C TYR A 245 15.40 -2.65 30.23
N LEU A 246 15.57 -2.91 28.94
CA LEU A 246 16.37 -4.01 28.41
C LEU A 246 17.60 -3.50 27.63
N ASN A 247 18.11 -2.34 28.01
CA ASN A 247 19.23 -1.69 27.34
C ASN A 247 20.50 -2.58 27.35
N GLY A 248 21.26 -2.54 26.25
CA GLY A 248 22.50 -3.29 26.07
C GLY A 248 22.34 -4.81 25.99
N LYS A 249 21.12 -5.33 25.81
CA LYS A 249 20.88 -6.77 25.74
C LYS A 249 21.01 -7.29 24.31
N ARG A 250 21.57 -8.49 24.17
CA ARG A 250 21.53 -9.27 22.93
C ARG A 250 20.31 -10.18 23.01
N LEU A 251 19.36 -9.97 22.09
CA LEU A 251 18.07 -10.66 22.07
C LEU A 251 17.97 -11.49 20.79
N THR A 252 17.60 -12.75 20.94
CA THR A 252 17.22 -13.62 19.84
C THR A 252 15.74 -13.43 19.50
N LYS A 253 15.28 -14.02 18.38
CA LYS A 253 13.85 -14.09 18.07
C LYS A 253 13.01 -14.66 19.24
N SER A 254 13.49 -15.74 19.87
CA SER A 254 12.79 -16.36 21.02
C SER A 254 12.77 -15.45 22.25
N ASP A 255 13.83 -14.66 22.48
CA ASP A 255 13.87 -13.69 23.56
C ASP A 255 12.83 -12.57 23.36
N VAL A 256 12.67 -12.09 22.12
CA VAL A 256 11.68 -11.05 21.81
C VAL A 256 10.27 -11.55 22.06
N GLU A 257 9.96 -12.81 21.67
CA GLU A 257 8.67 -13.43 21.94
C GLU A 257 8.37 -13.50 23.44
N VAL A 258 9.35 -13.90 24.26
CA VAL A 258 9.20 -13.94 25.73
C VAL A 258 9.06 -12.53 26.33
N VAL A 259 9.81 -11.55 25.82
CA VAL A 259 9.73 -10.15 26.27
C VAL A 259 8.34 -9.56 26.00
N VAL A 260 7.80 -9.77 24.80
CA VAL A 260 6.45 -9.31 24.47
C VAL A 260 5.43 -9.98 25.38
N GLN A 261 5.51 -11.30 25.56
CA GLN A 261 4.56 -12.01 26.42
C GLN A 261 4.64 -11.54 27.87
N GLN A 262 5.82 -11.54 28.49
CA GLN A 262 5.90 -11.30 29.93
C GLN A 262 5.87 -9.82 30.31
N LEU A 263 6.47 -8.92 29.51
CA LEU A 263 6.53 -7.49 29.84
C LEU A 263 5.31 -6.73 29.32
N ILE A 264 4.93 -6.95 28.05
CA ILE A 264 3.84 -6.18 27.44
C ILE A 264 2.48 -6.79 27.77
N ILE A 265 2.34 -8.11 27.68
CA ILE A 265 1.04 -8.77 27.90
C ILE A 265 0.81 -9.03 29.39
N ASP A 266 1.68 -9.79 30.06
CA ASP A 266 1.42 -10.25 31.43
C ASP A 266 1.60 -9.12 32.46
N LYS A 267 2.68 -8.34 32.35
CA LYS A 267 2.97 -7.22 33.26
C LYS A 267 2.39 -5.88 32.81
N GLN A 268 1.85 -5.77 31.61
CA GLN A 268 1.29 -4.52 31.08
C GLN A 268 2.25 -3.32 31.17
N CYS A 269 3.54 -3.54 30.97
CA CYS A 269 4.53 -2.46 31.00
C CYS A 269 4.18 -1.37 29.96
N ARG A 270 4.26 -0.10 30.37
CA ARG A 270 3.82 1.04 29.54
C ARG A 270 4.78 1.37 28.41
N ALA A 271 6.06 1.05 28.59
CA ALA A 271 7.11 1.28 27.61
C ALA A 271 8.23 0.25 27.75
N LEU A 272 8.89 -0.05 26.64
CA LEU A 272 10.07 -0.91 26.56
C LEU A 272 11.25 -0.11 26.00
N PHE A 273 12.32 0.00 26.78
CA PHE A 273 13.55 0.66 26.38
C PHE A 273 14.60 -0.37 25.96
N LEU A 274 15.08 -0.25 24.72
CA LEU A 274 16.01 -1.18 24.07
C LEU A 274 17.28 -0.47 23.56
N ARG A 275 17.72 0.60 24.25
CA ARG A 275 18.90 1.36 23.84
C ARG A 275 20.12 0.44 23.75
N GLU A 276 20.87 0.54 22.66
CA GLU A 276 22.08 -0.28 22.42
C GLU A 276 21.84 -1.80 22.49
N SER A 277 20.58 -2.23 22.31
CA SER A 277 20.24 -3.65 22.26
C SER A 277 20.31 -4.16 20.82
N HIS A 278 20.76 -5.39 20.66
CA HIS A 278 20.92 -6.02 19.35
C HIS A 278 19.96 -7.20 19.22
N VAL A 279 19.10 -7.17 18.21
CA VAL A 279 18.14 -8.24 17.91
C VAL A 279 18.61 -9.00 16.67
N SER A 280 18.84 -10.31 16.76
CA SER A 280 19.27 -11.14 15.62
C SER A 280 18.42 -12.40 15.45
N SER A 281 18.30 -12.85 14.19
CA SER A 281 17.64 -14.11 13.82
C SER A 281 18.48 -15.34 14.15
N GLU A 282 19.80 -15.17 14.16
CA GLU A 282 20.79 -16.17 14.53
C GLU A 282 21.47 -15.70 15.82
N GLY A 283 21.40 -16.52 16.87
CA GLY A 283 21.69 -16.11 18.24
C GLY A 283 23.11 -15.55 18.43
N GLY A 284 23.22 -14.55 19.30
CA GLY A 284 24.49 -14.29 19.97
C GLY A 284 24.80 -15.50 20.84
N LEU A 285 25.83 -16.25 20.46
CA LEU A 285 26.42 -17.33 21.26
C LEU A 285 26.51 -16.89 22.73
N ILE A 286 25.86 -17.64 23.63
CA ILE A 286 26.33 -17.82 25.00
C ILE A 286 27.19 -19.08 24.97
#